data_AF-A0A967FCB0-F1
#
_entry.id   AF-A0A967FCB0-F1
#
_cell.length_a   1.000
_cell.length_b   1.000
_cell.length_c   1.000
_cell.angle_alpha   90.00
_cell.angle_beta   90.00
_cell.angle_gamma   90.00
#
_symmetry.space_group_name_H-M   'P 1'
#
loop_
_entity.id
_entity.type
_entity.pdbx_description
1 polymer ?
#
loop_
_entity_poly.entity_id
_entity_poly.type
_entity_poly.pdbx_seq_one_letter_code
_entity_poly.pdbx_strand_id
1 'polypeptide(L)'
;LGIGPKDVISYLLPNLPQTHYVLWGGEAVGIVNPINPLLEPSTIREICHASGTKVLVALGEFPGSEIWQKASAIRKDLPGLKAIIRVMGSSDEKEGIY
;
A
#
# COMPACT_ATOMS: atom_id res chain seq x y z
N LEU A 1 -10.45 0.95 9.33
CA LEU A 1 -9.32 0.03 9.08
C LEU A 1 -8.80 -0.67 10.33
N GLY A 2 -8.98 -0.13 11.55
CA GLY A 2 -8.64 -0.83 12.80
C GLY A 2 -7.14 -1.08 12.99
N ILE A 3 -6.33 -0.08 12.63
CA ILE A 3 -4.87 -0.11 12.73
C ILE A 3 -4.45 0.34 14.12
N GLY A 4 -3.50 -0.37 14.72
CA GLY A 4 -2.89 -0.01 15.99
C GLY A 4 -1.36 0.08 15.94
N PRO A 5 -0.70 0.39 17.06
CA PRO A 5 0.72 0.80 17.09
C PRO A 5 1.74 -0.22 16.58
N LYS A 6 1.34 -1.49 16.41
CA LYS A 6 2.19 -2.57 15.92
C LYS A 6 1.86 -3.00 14.49
N ASP A 7 0.85 -2.40 13.88
CA ASP A 7 0.41 -2.74 12.55
C ASP A 7 1.19 -1.95 11.51
N VAL A 8 1.54 -2.60 10.40
CA VAL A 8 2.31 -1.97 9.33
C VAL A 8 1.41 -1.46 8.21
N ILE A 9 1.66 -0.20 7.83
CA ILE A 9 1.09 0.45 6.65
C ILE A 9 2.22 0.59 5.63
N SER A 10 2.18 -0.20 4.57
CA SER A 10 3.13 -0.05 3.46
C SER A 10 2.57 0.86 2.40
N TYR A 11 3.41 1.61 1.69
CA TYR A 11 2.95 2.37 0.53
C TYR A 11 3.88 2.28 -0.68
N LEU A 12 3.25 2.32 -1.86
CA LEU A 12 3.84 2.41 -3.19
C LEU A 12 3.35 3.70 -3.83
N LEU A 13 3.90 4.83 -3.39
CA LEU A 13 3.52 6.15 -3.86
C LEU A 13 4.76 6.90 -4.38
N PRO A 14 4.64 7.66 -5.48
CA PRO A 14 5.68 8.62 -5.87
C PRO A 14 5.65 9.85 -4.95
N ASN A 15 6.42 10.89 -5.27
CA ASN A 15 6.44 12.14 -4.49
C ASN A 15 5.19 12.98 -4.75
N LEU A 16 4.10 12.69 -4.03
CA LEU A 16 2.82 13.40 -4.08
C LEU A 16 2.50 14.01 -2.70
N PRO A 17 1.57 14.99 -2.61
CA PRO A 17 1.04 15.45 -1.34
C PRO A 17 0.48 14.31 -0.48
N GLN A 18 -0.23 13.36 -1.10
CA GLN A 18 -0.82 12.19 -0.42
C GLN A 18 0.23 11.30 0.23
N THR A 19 1.45 11.23 -0.32
CA THR A 19 2.56 10.48 0.27
C THR A 19 2.91 11.00 1.67
N HIS A 20 2.84 12.31 1.86
CA HIS A 20 3.10 12.94 3.17
C HIS A 20 1.95 12.69 4.15
N TYR A 21 0.71 12.70 3.65
CA TYR A 21 -0.47 12.36 4.47
C TYR A 21 -0.43 10.91 4.95
N VAL A 22 -0.03 9.99 4.08
CA VAL A 22 0.13 8.57 4.43
C VAL A 22 1.28 8.38 5.40
N LEU A 23 2.42 9.05 5.17
CA LEU A 23 3.58 8.96 6.06
C LEU A 23 3.24 9.43 7.47
N TRP A 24 2.84 10.69 7.65
CA TRP A 24 2.61 11.23 8.99
C TRP A 24 1.32 10.71 9.62
N GLY A 25 0.25 10.55 8.83
CA GLY A 25 -1.01 10.00 9.32
C GLY A 25 -0.90 8.52 9.71
N GLY A 26 -0.09 7.75 8.97
CA GLY A 26 0.21 6.37 9.33
C GLY A 26 1.08 6.27 10.58
N GLU A 27 2.13 7.08 10.69
CA GLU A 27 3.02 7.12 11.86
C GLU A 27 2.30 7.55 13.14
N ALA A 28 1.22 8.33 13.02
CA ALA A 28 0.39 8.70 14.17
C ALA A 28 -0.31 7.51 14.84
N VAL A 29 -0.46 6.36 14.16
CA VAL A 29 -1.25 5.21 14.66
C VAL A 29 -0.55 3.85 14.53
N GLY A 30 0.47 3.74 13.68
CA GLY A 30 1.14 2.48 13.35
C GLY A 30 2.54 2.69 12.77
N ILE A 31 3.07 1.66 12.13
CA ILE A 31 4.43 1.67 11.56
C ILE A 31 4.30 1.87 10.05
N VAL A 32 4.89 2.95 9.53
CA VAL A 32 4.90 3.19 8.08
C VAL A 32 6.12 2.54 7.44
N ASN A 33 5.88 1.84 6.33
CA ASN A 33 6.88 1.17 5.53
C ASN A 33 6.83 1.69 4.07
N PRO A 34 7.56 2.77 3.77
CA PRO A 34 7.71 3.25 2.39
C PRO A 34 8.42 2.20 1.53
N ILE A 35 7.85 1.84 0.39
CA ILE A 35 8.46 0.90 -0.56
C ILE A 35 8.71 1.61 -1.88
N ASN A 36 9.91 1.45 -2.45
CA ASN A 36 10.23 1.99 -3.76
C ASN A 36 9.33 1.33 -4.85
N PRO A 37 8.46 2.10 -5.54
CA PRO A 37 7.55 1.56 -6.55
C PRO A 37 8.24 1.03 -7.80
N LEU A 38 9.52 1.35 -8.00
CA LEU A 38 10.32 0.87 -9.13
C LEU A 38 10.80 -0.57 -8.96
N LEU A 39 10.69 -1.15 -7.76
CA LEU A 39 11.04 -2.55 -7.53
C LEU A 39 10.13 -3.51 -8.30
N GLU A 40 10.62 -4.72 -8.53
CA GLU A 40 9.84 -5.80 -9.12
C GLU A 40 8.71 -6.25 -8.17
N PRO A 41 7.56 -6.71 -8.70
CA PRO A 41 6.43 -7.17 -7.88
C PRO A 41 6.85 -8.22 -6.84
N SER A 42 7.73 -9.16 -7.20
CA SER A 42 8.22 -10.20 -6.28
C SER A 42 8.95 -9.63 -5.07
N THR A 43 9.81 -8.62 -5.28
CA THR A 43 10.53 -7.93 -4.20
C THR A 43 9.59 -7.11 -3.34
N ILE A 44 8.63 -6.40 -3.94
CA ILE A 44 7.60 -5.66 -3.19
C ILE A 44 6.81 -6.63 -2.30
N ARG A 45 6.36 -7.77 -2.84
CA ARG A 45 5.66 -8.82 -2.09
C ARG A 45 6.50 -9.31 -0.91
N GLU A 46 7.79 -9.57 -1.11
CA GLU A 46 8.70 -10.02 -0.05
C GLU A 46 8.86 -9.00 1.06
N ILE A 47 9.02 -7.71 0.72
CA ILE A 47 9.08 -6.62 1.71
C ILE A 47 7.75 -6.52 2.46
N CYS A 48 6.61 -6.56 1.75
CA CYS A 48 5.29 -6.51 2.37
C CYS A 48 5.04 -7.68 3.32
N HIS A 49 5.46 -8.89 2.93
CA HIS A 49 5.34 -10.08 3.74
C HIS A 49 6.25 -10.03 4.97
N ALA A 50 7.53 -9.69 4.79
CA ALA A 50 8.51 -9.60 5.87
C ALA A 50 8.15 -8.53 6.91
N SER A 51 7.54 -7.42 6.47
CA SER A 51 7.07 -6.35 7.35
C SER A 51 5.71 -6.65 8.01
N GLY A 52 4.97 -7.67 7.58
CA GLY A 52 3.61 -7.91 8.09
C GLY A 52 2.63 -6.81 7.69
N THR A 53 2.71 -6.36 6.43
CA THR A 53 1.85 -5.31 5.88
C THR A 53 0.38 -5.63 6.09
N LYS A 54 -0.33 -4.74 6.79
CA LYS A 54 -1.75 -4.84 7.10
C LYS A 54 -2.61 -3.93 6.22
N VAL A 55 -2.05 -2.81 5.80
CA VAL A 55 -2.65 -1.90 4.79
C VAL A 55 -1.60 -1.59 3.75
N LEU A 56 -1.97 -1.69 2.48
CA LEU A 56 -1.13 -1.26 1.36
C LEU A 56 -1.75 0.00 0.74
N VAL A 57 -1.00 1.09 0.64
CA VAL A 57 -1.43 2.29 -0.08
C VAL A 57 -0.73 2.35 -1.42
N ALA A 58 -1.46 2.52 -2.52
CA ALA A 58 -0.88 2.55 -3.85
C ALA A 58 -1.53 3.62 -4.72
N LEU A 59 -0.76 4.16 -5.66
CA LEU A 59 -1.31 5.01 -6.71
C LEU A 59 -2.24 4.17 -7.60
N GLY A 60 -3.43 4.71 -7.91
CA GLY A 60 -4.34 4.14 -8.90
C GLY A 60 -3.77 4.21 -10.33
N GLU A 61 -4.58 3.85 -11.33
CA GLU A 61 -4.10 3.91 -12.71
C GLU A 61 -3.70 5.32 -13.10
N PHE A 62 -2.48 5.44 -13.61
CA PHE A 62 -1.95 6.68 -14.12
C PHE A 62 -1.14 6.37 -15.39
N PRO A 63 -1.26 7.17 -16.47
CA PRO A 63 -0.54 6.93 -17.71
C PRO A 63 0.98 6.80 -17.48
N GLY A 64 1.57 5.69 -17.95
CA GLY A 64 3.00 5.40 -17.79
C GLY A 64 3.42 4.90 -16.40
N SER A 65 2.46 4.60 -15.52
CA SER A 65 2.72 4.01 -14.21
C SER A 65 2.14 2.60 -14.10
N GLU A 66 2.97 1.67 -13.63
CA GLU A 66 2.59 0.28 -13.36
C GLU A 66 2.33 0.02 -11.85
N ILE A 67 2.24 1.08 -11.03
CA ILE A 67 2.16 0.95 -9.57
C ILE A 67 0.91 0.17 -9.16
N TRP A 68 -0.25 0.48 -9.73
CA TRP A 68 -1.49 -0.19 -9.41
C TRP A 68 -1.45 -1.67 -9.80
N GLN A 69 -0.92 -1.97 -10.97
CA GLN A 69 -0.77 -3.31 -11.52
C GLN A 69 0.11 -4.15 -10.60
N LYS A 70 1.24 -3.59 -10.14
CA LYS A 70 2.13 -4.23 -9.16
C LYS A 70 1.42 -4.49 -7.83
N ALA A 71 0.72 -3.51 -7.27
CA ALA A 71 -0.01 -3.66 -6.01
C ALA A 71 -1.12 -4.73 -6.11
N SER A 72 -1.87 -4.72 -7.22
CA SER A 72 -2.95 -5.67 -7.49
C SER A 72 -2.42 -7.09 -7.68
N ALA A 73 -1.28 -7.25 -8.36
CA ALA A 73 -0.66 -8.55 -8.61
C ALA A 73 -0.24 -9.27 -7.31
N ILE A 74 0.25 -8.53 -6.31
CA ILE A 74 0.78 -9.13 -5.08
C ILE A 74 -0.25 -9.29 -3.96
N ARG A 75 -1.41 -8.62 -4.05
CA ARG A 75 -2.34 -8.49 -2.91
C ARG A 75 -2.83 -9.82 -2.34
N LYS A 76 -3.05 -10.81 -3.21
CA LYS A 76 -3.57 -12.13 -2.83
C LYS A 76 -2.51 -12.99 -2.14
N ASP A 77 -1.24 -12.62 -2.26
CA ASP A 77 -0.11 -13.32 -1.65
C ASP A 77 0.27 -12.74 -0.28
N LEU A 78 -0.49 -11.75 0.23
CA LEU A 78 -0.25 -11.07 1.51
C LEU A 78 -1.32 -11.49 2.53
N PRO A 79 -1.09 -12.56 3.32
CA PRO A 79 -2.12 -13.11 4.21
C PRO A 79 -2.58 -12.17 5.34
N GLY A 80 -1.74 -11.19 5.70
CA GLY A 80 -2.06 -10.17 6.70
C GLY A 80 -2.76 -8.92 6.16
N LEU A 81 -2.89 -8.79 4.83
CA LEU A 81 -3.41 -7.60 4.19
C LEU A 81 -4.93 -7.51 4.41
N LYS A 82 -5.37 -6.40 5.02
CA LYS A 82 -6.79 -6.14 5.31
C LYS A 82 -7.45 -5.16 4.35
N ALA A 83 -6.67 -4.24 3.79
CA ALA A 83 -7.18 -3.19 2.93
C ALA A 83 -6.09 -2.68 2.00
N ILE A 84 -6.51 -2.23 0.81
CA ILE A 84 -5.71 -1.41 -0.07
C ILE A 84 -6.35 -0.03 -0.14
N ILE A 85 -5.56 1.02 0.08
CA ILE A 85 -6.00 2.40 -0.17
C ILE A 85 -5.48 2.81 -1.54
N ARG A 86 -6.40 3.14 -2.44
CA ARG A 86 -6.11 3.48 -3.81
C ARG A 86 -6.16 5.00 -3.99
N VAL A 87 -4.99 5.60 -4.10
CA VAL A 87 -4.86 7.04 -4.27
C VAL A 87 -5.21 7.42 -5.72
N MET A 88 -6.13 8.36 -5.91
CA MET A 88 -6.60 8.83 -7.22
C MET A 88 -7.19 7.73 -8.13
N GLY A 89 -7.83 6.71 -7.55
CA GLY A 89 -8.55 5.69 -8.30
C GLY A 89 -9.93 5.42 -7.71
N SER A 90 -10.72 4.55 -8.35
CA SER A 90 -12.01 4.11 -7.83
C SER A 90 -11.86 3.07 -6.71
N SER A 91 -12.80 3.07 -5.78
CA SER A 91 -12.93 2.05 -4.75
C SER A 91 -13.60 0.77 -5.28
N ASP A 92 -13.33 -0.35 -4.61
CA ASP A 92 -14.04 -1.62 -4.74
C ASP A 92 -14.06 -2.32 -3.38
N GLU A 93 -15.04 -1.96 -2.56
CA GLU A 93 -15.12 -2.41 -1.17
C GLU A 93 -15.32 -3.93 -1.03
N LYS A 94 -15.89 -4.59 -2.05
CA LYS A 94 -16.04 -6.05 -2.07
C LYS A 94 -14.69 -6.75 -2.08
N GLU A 95 -13.68 -6.09 -2.65
CA GLU A 95 -12.31 -6.55 -2.74
C GLU A 95 -11.38 -5.89 -1.71
N GLY A 96 -11.94 -5.15 -0.73
CA GLY A 96 -11.17 -4.43 0.29
C GLY A 96 -10.33 -3.27 -0.28
N ILE A 97 -10.74 -2.70 -1.42
CA ILE A 97 -10.10 -1.53 -2.03
C ILE A 97 -10.93 -0.29 -1.70
N TYR A 98 -10.28 0.70 -1.09
CA TYR A 98 -10.89 1.97 -0.68
C TYR A 98 -10.26 3.15 -1.38
#